data_AF-Q4QDN3-F1
#
_entry.id   AF-Q4QDN3-F1
#
_cell.length_a   1.000
_cell.length_b   1.000
_cell.length_c   1.000
_cell.angle_alpha   90.00
_cell.angle_beta   90.00
_cell.angle_gamma   90.00
#
_symmetry.space_group_name_H-M   'P 1'
#
loop_
_entity.id
_entity.type
_entity.pdbx_description
1 polymer ?
#
loop_
_entity_poly.entity_id
_entity_poly.type
_entity_poly.pdbx_seq_one_letter_code
_entity_poly.pdbx_strand_id
1 'polypeptide(L)'
;MFPVDPAHESALADPLFMLRLYKRIAYGLVRRPHADGARALLPSFLSVDARYVESNNAAVDAAELLTAVEPIFPTSLLTNKEVCLLLRVLPLGEEESTPSSENEDAFGAAQRGRCSTVHKGIRPGSVTLALREIIPFRTWQVSQTVATVRRTVQKSAVMSPFEEHVVDLLDWQSSRRRQATEAAPPPLQRWEALAFMENTCGLSSSESRGLLHYCASEEGDNSEDGAATGSYLGCEVQLLHQLLFSETIPGVAEYPLLMGRFAEATLEIGETDGCRTGTLALLSVLELIELHYPERSRRLSPDLDIGALVRAELTPRHFFYVCTRLRTEFRQEESDQLYYYLKKDRETDDGVLVADLLAAYRQYFPSVTVSMLQLVQAAVVQWIRRNAKDAPAFVQLYSALREWGAAHVPIKSFIKALRAAGVPDGISGVLDVELEWLRLKSPTRVDLLLMLCSPVPPSRAAIIRKLFDRLDERRLGTVACAVVLRCFHPELIEGNALRRQGTMWKKALEAYAAELGEGELDYDVFAYFWYMISADIEDDPTFTMALWQAFGLSDDGQRSRRT
;
A
#
# COMPACT_ATOMS: atom_id res chain seq x y z
N MET A 1 9.97 24.01 -8.59
CA MET A 1 8.86 23.68 -7.66
C MET A 1 7.54 24.35 -8.04
N PHE A 2 6.44 23.60 -8.15
CA PHE A 2 5.10 24.11 -8.51
C PHE A 2 4.54 25.04 -7.42
N PRO A 3 3.94 26.20 -7.76
CA PRO A 3 3.41 27.14 -6.77
C PRO A 3 2.25 26.51 -5.98
N VAL A 4 2.31 26.64 -4.66
CA VAL A 4 1.28 26.16 -3.73
C VAL A 4 0.51 27.37 -3.23
N ASP A 5 -0.82 27.31 -3.30
CA ASP A 5 -1.69 28.32 -2.69
C ASP A 5 -2.31 27.73 -1.41
N PRO A 6 -2.93 28.56 -0.54
CA PRO A 6 -3.53 28.06 0.70
C PRO A 6 -4.62 27.01 0.49
N ALA A 7 -5.28 26.99 -0.68
CA ALA A 7 -6.28 25.96 -1.00
C ALA A 7 -5.60 24.62 -1.34
N HIS A 8 -4.46 24.66 -2.02
CA HIS A 8 -3.62 23.49 -2.27
C HIS A 8 -3.06 22.92 -0.95
N GLU A 9 -2.59 23.74 -0.02
CA GLU A 9 -2.13 23.27 1.30
C GLU A 9 -3.25 22.57 2.08
N SER A 10 -4.45 23.16 2.08
CA SER A 10 -5.63 22.56 2.72
C SER A 10 -6.02 21.23 2.08
N ALA A 11 -5.96 21.13 0.75
CA ALA A 11 -6.25 19.89 0.02
C ALA A 11 -5.21 18.79 0.31
N LEU A 12 -3.92 19.15 0.40
CA LEU A 12 -2.85 18.22 0.76
C LEU A 12 -2.97 17.70 2.20
N ALA A 13 -3.52 18.50 3.10
CA ALA A 13 -3.76 18.12 4.49
C ALA A 13 -5.06 17.30 4.70
N ASP A 14 -5.97 17.23 3.71
CA ASP A 14 -7.21 16.46 3.79
C ASP A 14 -7.00 15.01 3.27
N PRO A 15 -6.87 13.99 4.15
CA PRO A 15 -6.58 12.63 3.72
C PRO A 15 -7.73 12.02 2.89
N LEU A 16 -8.97 12.51 3.05
CA LEU A 16 -10.09 12.07 2.19
C LEU A 16 -9.97 12.58 0.76
N PHE A 17 -9.47 13.81 0.57
CA PHE A 17 -9.17 14.32 -0.76
C PHE A 17 -7.99 13.56 -1.37
N MET A 18 -6.90 13.41 -0.62
CA MET A 18 -5.68 12.75 -1.10
C MET A 18 -5.91 11.28 -1.47
N LEU A 19 -6.67 10.52 -0.66
CA LEU A 19 -7.02 9.13 -0.99
C LEU A 19 -7.85 9.04 -2.27
N ARG A 20 -8.82 9.93 -2.45
CA ARG A 20 -9.64 9.99 -3.68
C ARG A 20 -8.80 10.36 -4.90
N LEU A 21 -7.89 11.32 -4.76
CA LEU A 21 -6.98 11.72 -5.82
C LEU A 21 -6.08 10.54 -6.23
N TYR A 22 -5.44 9.89 -5.26
CA TYR A 22 -4.62 8.70 -5.48
C TYR A 22 -5.40 7.63 -6.26
N LYS A 23 -6.60 7.26 -5.79
CA LYS A 23 -7.42 6.24 -6.46
C LYS A 23 -7.84 6.62 -7.86
N ARG A 24 -8.22 7.88 -8.09
CA ARG A 24 -8.55 8.37 -9.43
C ARG A 24 -7.37 8.17 -10.36
N ILE A 25 -6.15 8.43 -9.92
CA ILE A 25 -4.95 8.22 -10.74
C ILE A 25 -4.66 6.73 -10.91
N ALA A 26 -4.49 6.00 -9.82
CA ALA A 26 -4.10 4.59 -9.78
C ALA A 26 -5.03 3.69 -10.62
N TYR A 27 -6.34 3.91 -10.53
CA TYR A 27 -7.35 3.12 -11.24
C TYR A 27 -7.91 3.81 -12.49
N GLY A 28 -7.61 5.10 -12.70
CA GLY A 28 -8.10 5.84 -13.87
C GLY A 28 -7.10 5.88 -15.02
N LEU A 29 -5.80 5.69 -14.75
CA LEU A 29 -4.78 5.46 -15.79
C LEU A 29 -4.92 4.09 -16.45
N VAL A 30 -5.69 3.20 -15.85
CA VAL A 30 -5.99 1.86 -16.35
C VAL A 30 -7.42 1.86 -16.88
N ARG A 31 -7.60 1.48 -18.15
CA ARG A 31 -8.94 1.32 -18.73
C ARG A 31 -9.68 0.25 -17.96
N ARG A 32 -10.85 0.64 -17.45
CA ARG A 32 -11.81 -0.30 -16.86
C ARG A 32 -12.43 -1.09 -18.01
N PRO A 33 -12.34 -2.42 -18.01
CA PRO A 33 -12.87 -3.21 -19.10
C PRO A 33 -14.40 -3.18 -19.07
N HIS A 34 -15.02 -2.62 -20.10
CA HIS A 34 -16.41 -2.94 -20.42
C HIS A 34 -16.47 -4.36 -20.98
N ALA A 35 -17.25 -5.21 -20.29
CA ALA A 35 -17.77 -6.52 -20.67
C ALA A 35 -16.79 -7.65 -21.08
N ASP A 36 -15.61 -7.39 -21.68
CA ASP A 36 -14.63 -8.42 -22.09
C ASP A 36 -13.21 -7.87 -22.38
N GLY A 37 -12.92 -6.60 -22.02
CA GLY A 37 -11.63 -5.98 -22.32
C GLY A 37 -10.48 -6.54 -21.47
N ALA A 38 -9.30 -6.70 -22.07
CA ALA A 38 -8.06 -6.81 -21.30
C ALA A 38 -7.70 -5.44 -20.71
N ARG A 39 -7.09 -5.44 -19.52
CA ARG A 39 -6.50 -4.30 -18.85
C ARG A 39 -5.53 -3.64 -19.82
N ALA A 40 -5.63 -2.34 -19.91
CA ALA A 40 -4.76 -1.54 -20.76
C ALA A 40 -4.57 -0.17 -20.14
N LEU A 41 -3.37 0.40 -20.26
CA LEU A 41 -3.14 1.78 -19.88
C LEU A 41 -3.90 2.73 -20.83
N LEU A 42 -4.23 3.92 -20.35
CA LEU A 42 -4.85 4.94 -21.18
C LEU A 42 -3.97 5.22 -22.42
N PRO A 43 -4.56 5.33 -23.63
CA PRO A 43 -3.76 5.67 -24.82
C PRO A 43 -3.07 7.03 -24.71
N SER A 44 -3.67 7.98 -24.00
CA SER A 44 -3.05 9.27 -23.70
C SER A 44 -1.77 9.11 -22.88
N PHE A 45 -1.81 8.27 -21.84
CA PHE A 45 -0.64 7.91 -21.03
C PHE A 45 0.44 7.26 -21.90
N LEU A 46 0.09 6.21 -22.65
CA LEU A 46 1.03 5.49 -23.52
C LEU A 46 1.64 6.40 -24.59
N SER A 47 0.86 7.32 -25.17
CA SER A 47 1.33 8.25 -26.20
C SER A 47 2.33 9.27 -25.67
N VAL A 48 2.22 9.68 -24.41
CA VAL A 48 3.19 10.59 -23.78
C VAL A 48 4.41 9.80 -23.33
N ASP A 49 4.19 8.65 -22.69
CA ASP A 49 5.25 7.80 -22.18
C ASP A 49 6.21 7.31 -23.27
N ALA A 50 5.68 6.91 -24.44
CA ALA A 50 6.49 6.46 -25.57
C ALA A 50 7.39 7.55 -26.18
N ARG A 51 7.20 8.84 -25.84
CA ARG A 51 8.07 9.93 -26.32
C ARG A 51 9.38 10.00 -25.54
N TYR A 52 9.40 9.46 -24.33
CA TYR A 52 10.52 9.61 -23.40
C TYR A 52 11.30 8.29 -23.30
N VAL A 53 12.47 8.30 -23.94
CA VAL A 53 13.54 7.31 -23.82
C VAL A 53 14.72 7.97 -23.11
N GLU A 54 15.61 7.21 -22.48
CA GLU A 54 16.68 7.77 -21.64
C GLU A 54 17.54 8.80 -22.42
N SER A 55 17.73 8.58 -23.72
CA SER A 55 18.51 9.47 -24.60
C SER A 55 17.88 10.83 -24.87
N ASN A 56 16.56 10.99 -24.73
CA ASN A 56 15.84 12.25 -24.99
C ASN A 56 15.05 12.78 -23.77
N ASN A 57 15.19 12.13 -22.61
CA ASN A 57 14.48 12.45 -21.37
C ASN A 57 15.22 13.53 -20.57
N ALA A 58 15.42 14.70 -21.18
CA ALA A 58 16.11 15.82 -20.53
C ALA A 58 15.26 16.44 -19.41
N ALA A 59 15.94 17.01 -18.41
CA ALA A 59 15.30 17.72 -17.30
C ALA A 59 14.72 19.05 -17.80
N VAL A 60 13.44 19.29 -17.53
CA VAL A 60 12.71 20.50 -17.96
C VAL A 60 12.21 21.30 -16.75
N ASP A 61 11.89 22.57 -16.96
CA ASP A 61 11.30 23.40 -15.90
C ASP A 61 9.85 22.99 -15.58
N ALA A 62 9.27 23.59 -14.54
CA ALA A 62 7.93 23.21 -14.08
C ALA A 62 6.81 23.52 -15.10
N ALA A 63 6.93 24.59 -15.90
CA ALA A 63 5.91 24.97 -16.86
C ALA A 63 5.96 24.06 -18.09
N GLU A 64 7.16 23.75 -18.56
CA GLU A 64 7.39 22.80 -19.63
C GLU A 64 7.00 21.37 -19.20
N LEU A 65 7.33 20.97 -17.97
CA LEU A 65 6.89 19.68 -17.42
C LEU A 65 5.37 19.55 -17.40
N LEU A 66 4.67 20.58 -16.95
CA LEU A 66 3.19 20.58 -16.93
C LEU A 66 2.65 20.39 -18.35
N THR A 67 3.19 21.12 -19.32
CA THR A 67 2.79 21.02 -20.74
C THR A 67 3.06 19.63 -21.32
N ALA A 68 4.16 19.00 -20.92
CA ALA A 68 4.54 17.65 -21.33
C ALA A 68 3.58 16.58 -20.82
N VAL A 69 3.12 16.70 -19.57
CA VAL A 69 2.34 15.64 -18.87
C VAL A 69 0.84 15.88 -18.86
N GLU A 70 0.37 17.12 -19.06
CA GLU A 70 -1.07 17.45 -19.13
C GLU A 70 -1.86 16.55 -20.11
N PRO A 71 -1.34 16.20 -21.32
CA PRO A 71 -2.06 15.33 -22.24
C PRO A 71 -2.36 13.93 -21.70
N ILE A 72 -1.65 13.46 -20.66
CA ILE A 72 -1.91 12.17 -20.01
C ILE A 72 -3.32 12.13 -19.43
N PHE A 73 -3.74 13.24 -18.81
CA PHE A 73 -4.93 13.30 -17.96
C PHE A 73 -6.09 13.98 -18.69
N PRO A 74 -7.09 13.24 -19.16
CA PRO A 74 -8.31 13.89 -19.64
C PRO A 74 -8.96 14.67 -18.49
N THR A 75 -9.65 15.77 -18.81
CA THR A 75 -10.29 16.64 -17.80
C THR A 75 -11.38 15.91 -17.00
N SER A 76 -11.94 14.83 -17.54
CA SER A 76 -12.84 13.92 -16.83
C SER A 76 -12.13 13.11 -15.74
N LEU A 77 -10.82 12.90 -15.87
CA LEU A 77 -10.00 12.16 -14.92
C LEU A 77 -9.40 13.08 -13.85
N LEU A 78 -8.76 14.19 -14.23
CA LEU A 78 -8.19 15.19 -13.32
C LEU A 78 -8.39 16.61 -13.87
N THR A 79 -8.64 17.56 -12.97
CA THR A 79 -8.58 18.99 -13.29
C THR A 79 -7.13 19.47 -13.35
N ASN A 80 -6.85 20.57 -14.05
CA ASN A 80 -5.50 21.15 -14.13
C ASN A 80 -4.90 21.46 -12.74
N LYS A 81 -5.73 21.91 -11.78
CA LYS A 81 -5.32 22.10 -10.38
C LYS A 81 -4.88 20.79 -9.70
N GLU A 82 -5.62 19.71 -9.92
CA GLU A 82 -5.28 18.38 -9.40
C GLU A 82 -4.00 17.81 -10.04
N VAL A 83 -3.72 18.13 -11.30
CA VAL A 83 -2.45 17.76 -11.97
C VAL A 83 -1.27 18.50 -11.31
N CYS A 84 -1.39 19.80 -11.06
CA CYS A 84 -0.36 20.57 -10.34
C CYS A 84 -0.11 20.01 -8.93
N LEU A 85 -1.17 19.67 -8.21
CA LEU A 85 -1.08 19.01 -6.90
C LEU A 85 -0.38 17.66 -6.99
N LEU A 86 -0.74 16.83 -7.97
CA LEU A 86 -0.13 15.52 -8.19
C LEU A 86 1.38 15.66 -8.40
N LEU A 87 1.81 16.52 -9.33
CA LEU A 87 3.23 16.74 -9.63
C LEU A 87 4.02 17.24 -8.43
N ARG A 88 3.36 17.86 -7.44
CA ARG A 88 3.99 18.29 -6.18
C ARG A 88 4.24 17.14 -5.20
N VAL A 89 3.38 16.12 -5.21
CA VAL A 89 3.37 15.00 -4.25
C VAL A 89 4.14 13.79 -4.77
N LEU A 90 4.29 13.66 -6.09
CA LEU A 90 5.11 12.60 -6.67
C LEU A 90 6.57 12.71 -6.17
N PRO A 91 7.25 11.57 -5.92
CA PRO A 91 8.63 11.55 -5.45
C PRO A 91 9.62 11.88 -6.59
N LEU A 92 9.57 13.12 -7.08
CA LEU A 92 10.38 13.58 -8.21
C LEU A 92 11.66 14.23 -7.69
N GLY A 93 12.81 13.72 -8.13
CA GLY A 93 14.11 14.37 -7.90
C GLY A 93 14.28 15.56 -8.84
N GLU A 94 14.70 16.71 -8.30
CA GLU A 94 15.20 17.82 -9.11
C GLU A 94 16.66 17.54 -9.48
N GLU A 95 16.96 17.47 -10.77
CA GLU A 95 18.31 17.30 -11.27
C GLU A 95 18.90 18.66 -11.67
N GLU A 96 20.19 18.85 -11.40
CA GLU A 96 20.93 19.99 -11.92
C GLU A 96 21.14 19.79 -13.41
N SER A 97 20.65 20.72 -14.24
CA SER A 97 20.94 20.71 -15.67
C SER A 97 22.45 20.87 -15.87
N THR A 98 23.16 19.78 -16.18
CA THR A 98 24.52 19.92 -16.71
C THR A 98 24.40 20.57 -18.08
N PRO A 99 25.04 21.72 -18.35
CA PRO A 99 25.04 22.29 -19.68
C PRO A 99 25.63 21.25 -20.63
N SER A 100 24.91 20.94 -21.69
CA SER A 100 25.37 20.08 -22.78
C SER A 100 26.73 20.58 -23.25
N SER A 101 27.79 19.83 -22.94
CA SER A 101 29.15 20.13 -23.39
C SER A 101 29.32 19.68 -24.85
N GLU A 102 28.51 20.22 -25.74
CA GLU A 102 28.72 20.11 -27.18
C GLU A 102 28.55 21.51 -27.78
N ASN A 103 29.68 22.11 -28.14
CA ASN A 103 29.83 23.36 -28.89
C ASN A 103 29.59 24.69 -28.14
N GLU A 104 30.53 25.10 -27.28
CA GLU A 104 30.87 26.53 -27.21
C GLU A 104 32.39 26.70 -27.17
N ASP A 105 32.90 27.38 -28.21
CA ASP A 105 34.29 27.76 -28.36
C ASP A 105 34.82 28.46 -27.11
N ALA A 106 35.96 27.94 -26.63
CA ALA A 106 36.68 28.42 -25.48
C ALA A 106 37.33 29.80 -25.72
N PHE A 107 36.55 30.88 -25.84
CA PHE A 107 37.08 32.26 -25.80
C PHE A 107 36.11 33.33 -25.27
N GLY A 108 34.96 32.95 -24.68
CA GLY A 108 33.98 33.88 -24.12
C GLY A 108 33.77 33.84 -22.59
N ALA A 109 34.48 32.97 -21.87
CA ALA A 109 34.14 32.59 -20.48
C ALA A 109 34.57 33.59 -19.38
N ALA A 110 35.19 34.73 -19.71
CA ALA A 110 35.74 35.65 -18.70
C ALA A 110 34.87 36.89 -18.39
N GLN A 111 33.69 37.08 -19.02
CA GLN A 111 32.89 38.30 -18.84
C GLN A 111 31.39 38.11 -18.56
N ARG A 112 30.95 36.91 -18.13
CA ARG A 112 29.59 36.71 -17.56
C ARG A 112 29.64 36.17 -16.14
N GLY A 113 30.41 36.83 -15.29
CA GLY A 113 30.25 36.70 -13.84
C GLY A 113 29.10 37.57 -13.36
N ARG A 114 27.86 37.03 -13.35
CA ARG A 114 26.74 37.31 -12.42
C ARG A 114 25.43 36.71 -12.96
N CYS A 115 24.82 35.83 -12.16
CA CYS A 115 23.56 35.12 -12.38
C CYS A 115 23.58 33.97 -13.40
N SER A 116 24.29 32.88 -13.07
CA SER A 116 23.91 31.54 -13.55
C SER A 116 23.10 30.87 -12.44
N THR A 117 21.78 31.08 -12.43
CA THR A 117 20.88 30.20 -11.67
C THR A 117 20.96 28.84 -12.33
N VAL A 118 21.60 27.87 -11.68
CA VAL A 118 21.57 26.47 -12.12
C VAL A 118 20.10 26.07 -12.20
N HIS A 119 19.61 25.81 -13.40
CA HIS A 119 18.21 25.44 -13.60
C HIS A 119 18.03 24.01 -13.09
N LYS A 120 17.37 23.89 -11.94
CA LYS A 120 16.88 22.61 -11.43
C LYS A 120 15.66 22.20 -12.24
N GLY A 121 15.74 21.05 -12.90
CA GLY A 121 14.67 20.53 -13.76
C GLY A 121 14.20 19.15 -13.33
N ILE A 122 13.06 18.72 -13.84
CA ILE A 122 12.51 17.37 -13.64
C ILE A 122 12.37 16.70 -15.00
N ARG A 123 12.81 15.45 -15.09
CA ARG A 123 12.67 14.65 -16.31
C ARG A 123 11.22 14.16 -16.49
N PRO A 124 10.57 14.38 -17.64
CA PRO A 124 9.20 13.89 -17.87
C PRO A 124 9.04 12.37 -17.71
N GLY A 125 10.04 11.59 -18.11
CA GLY A 125 10.06 10.13 -17.92
C GLY A 125 10.10 9.70 -16.45
N SER A 126 10.58 10.54 -15.54
CA SER A 126 10.47 10.29 -14.10
C SER A 126 9.04 10.44 -13.61
N VAL A 127 8.23 11.32 -14.23
CA VAL A 127 6.80 11.43 -13.93
C VAL A 127 6.06 10.20 -14.44
N THR A 128 6.28 9.77 -15.67
CA THR A 128 5.57 8.58 -16.19
C THR A 128 5.96 7.31 -15.43
N LEU A 129 7.21 7.18 -14.99
CA LEU A 129 7.63 6.11 -14.07
C LEU A 129 6.88 6.18 -12.74
N ALA A 130 6.85 7.33 -12.06
CA ALA A 130 6.15 7.48 -10.79
C ALA A 130 4.63 7.18 -10.93
N LEU A 131 4.02 7.53 -12.06
CA LEU A 131 2.64 7.17 -12.36
C LEU A 131 2.45 5.65 -12.54
N ARG A 132 3.38 4.94 -13.20
CA ARG A 132 3.35 3.47 -13.29
C ARG A 132 3.47 2.79 -11.93
N GLU A 133 4.29 3.35 -11.04
CA GLU A 133 4.52 2.81 -9.70
C GLU A 133 3.32 3.01 -8.75
N ILE A 134 2.50 4.03 -9.00
CA ILE A 134 1.22 4.26 -8.32
C ILE A 134 0.17 3.22 -8.71
N ILE A 135 0.21 2.72 -9.94
CA ILE A 135 -0.75 1.72 -10.44
C ILE A 135 -0.52 0.39 -9.71
N PRO A 136 -1.57 -0.22 -9.13
CA PRO A 136 -1.40 -1.37 -8.25
C PRO A 136 -1.25 -2.71 -9.01
N PHE A 137 -1.05 -2.67 -10.33
CA PHE A 137 -0.96 -3.82 -11.22
C PHE A 137 0.48 -4.01 -11.73
N ARG A 138 1.44 -4.17 -10.83
CA ARG A 138 2.89 -4.15 -11.14
C ARG A 138 3.31 -5.39 -11.92
N THR A 139 2.97 -6.58 -11.46
CA THR A 139 3.30 -7.85 -12.12
C THR A 139 2.57 -8.00 -13.45
N TRP A 140 1.36 -7.45 -13.59
CA TRP A 140 0.72 -7.29 -14.90
C TRP A 140 1.55 -6.41 -15.84
N GLN A 141 1.98 -5.21 -15.41
CA GLN A 141 2.83 -4.34 -16.22
C GLN A 141 4.13 -5.03 -16.64
N VAL A 142 4.83 -5.66 -15.69
CA VAL A 142 6.07 -6.42 -15.94
C VAL A 142 5.83 -7.53 -16.94
N SER A 143 4.75 -8.30 -16.81
CA SER A 143 4.42 -9.39 -17.74
C SER A 143 4.21 -8.87 -19.17
N GLN A 144 3.58 -7.70 -19.34
CA GLN A 144 3.42 -7.08 -20.66
C GLN A 144 4.77 -6.62 -21.24
N THR A 145 5.62 -6.02 -20.41
CA THR A 145 6.98 -5.59 -20.83
C THR A 145 7.83 -6.79 -21.24
N VAL A 146 7.86 -7.85 -20.42
CA VAL A 146 8.57 -9.10 -20.71
C VAL A 146 8.05 -9.72 -22.01
N ALA A 147 6.73 -9.82 -22.19
CA ALA A 147 6.15 -10.35 -23.42
C ALA A 147 6.54 -9.54 -24.66
N THR A 148 6.66 -8.22 -24.54
CA THR A 148 7.10 -7.35 -25.64
C THR A 148 8.58 -7.55 -25.98
N VAL A 149 9.47 -7.58 -24.99
CA VAL A 149 10.91 -7.85 -25.21
C VAL A 149 11.11 -9.22 -25.83
N ARG A 150 10.48 -10.26 -25.27
CA ARG A 150 10.60 -11.64 -25.78
C ARG A 150 10.12 -11.77 -27.23
N ARG A 151 9.02 -11.10 -27.60
CA ARG A 151 8.55 -11.06 -28.99
C ARG A 151 9.59 -10.46 -29.95
N THR A 152 10.39 -9.51 -29.50
CA THR A 152 11.47 -8.90 -30.29
C THR A 152 12.67 -9.84 -30.36
N VAL A 153 13.11 -10.38 -29.22
CA VAL A 153 14.23 -11.34 -29.14
C VAL A 153 13.96 -12.57 -30.02
N GLN A 154 12.79 -13.19 -29.91
CA GLN A 154 12.42 -14.39 -30.68
C GLN A 154 12.30 -14.16 -32.20
N LYS A 155 12.10 -12.90 -32.64
CA LYS A 155 12.12 -12.55 -34.06
C LYS A 155 13.53 -12.33 -34.59
N SER A 156 14.50 -12.06 -33.71
CA SER A 156 15.89 -11.89 -34.09
C SER A 156 16.55 -13.25 -34.29
N ALA A 157 17.24 -13.42 -35.41
CA ALA A 157 18.07 -14.60 -35.66
C ALA A 157 19.48 -14.48 -35.03
N VAL A 158 19.81 -13.29 -34.51
CA VAL A 158 21.14 -12.96 -33.98
C VAL A 158 21.00 -12.49 -32.54
N MET A 159 21.87 -13.03 -31.69
CA MET A 159 22.00 -12.63 -30.29
C MET A 159 22.44 -11.17 -30.21
N SER A 160 21.76 -10.37 -29.40
CA SER A 160 22.14 -8.95 -29.24
C SER A 160 23.42 -8.83 -28.39
N PRO A 161 24.27 -7.81 -28.58
CA PRO A 161 25.48 -7.63 -27.75
C PRO A 161 25.19 -7.60 -26.24
N PHE A 162 24.03 -7.06 -25.86
CA PHE A 162 23.56 -7.06 -24.47
C PHE A 162 23.23 -8.47 -23.97
N GLU A 163 22.55 -9.28 -24.79
CA GLU A 163 22.27 -10.67 -24.49
C GLU A 163 23.56 -11.50 -24.38
N GLU A 164 24.53 -11.29 -25.29
CA GLU A 164 25.85 -11.95 -25.19
C GLU A 164 26.55 -11.63 -23.86
N HIS A 165 26.51 -10.36 -23.44
CA HIS A 165 27.10 -9.91 -22.18
C HIS A 165 26.42 -10.54 -20.96
N VAL A 166 25.08 -10.62 -20.97
CA VAL A 166 24.30 -11.28 -19.90
C VAL A 166 24.63 -12.77 -19.82
N VAL A 167 24.74 -13.47 -20.95
CA VAL A 167 25.12 -14.89 -21.00
C VAL A 167 26.55 -15.10 -20.51
N ASP A 168 27.51 -14.27 -20.93
CA ASP A 168 28.91 -14.37 -20.50
C ASP A 168 29.06 -14.19 -18.98
N LEU A 169 28.30 -13.27 -18.37
CA LEU A 169 28.24 -13.09 -16.93
C LEU A 169 27.74 -14.35 -16.20
N LEU A 170 26.67 -14.98 -16.69
CA LEU A 170 26.11 -16.20 -16.10
C LEU A 170 27.01 -17.42 -16.28
N ASP A 171 27.65 -17.54 -17.44
CA ASP A 171 28.63 -18.59 -17.74
C ASP A 171 29.87 -18.45 -16.84
N TRP A 172 30.33 -17.23 -16.61
CA TRP A 172 31.42 -16.96 -15.68
C TRP A 172 31.03 -17.29 -14.23
N GLN A 173 29.81 -16.93 -13.79
CA GLN A 173 29.32 -17.23 -12.43
C GLN A 173 29.17 -18.73 -12.17
N SER A 174 28.72 -19.50 -13.16
CA SER A 174 28.51 -20.94 -13.04
C SER A 174 29.79 -21.78 -13.18
N SER A 175 30.84 -21.24 -13.80
CA SER A 175 32.08 -21.98 -14.11
C SER A 175 33.26 -21.62 -13.21
N ARG A 176 33.49 -22.44 -12.17
CA ARG A 176 34.71 -22.35 -11.32
C ARG A 176 36.01 -22.44 -12.12
N ARG A 177 36.00 -23.13 -13.25
CA ARG A 177 37.16 -23.26 -14.13
C ARG A 177 37.49 -21.94 -14.81
N ARG A 178 36.50 -21.23 -15.37
CA ARG A 178 36.70 -19.89 -15.97
C ARG A 178 37.15 -18.89 -14.92
N GLN A 179 36.55 -18.92 -13.72
CA GLN A 179 36.95 -18.05 -12.61
C GLN A 179 38.43 -18.20 -12.20
N ALA A 180 39.02 -19.38 -12.43
CA ALA A 180 40.44 -19.63 -12.12
C ALA A 180 41.40 -19.20 -13.24
N THR A 181 40.92 -19.06 -14.48
CA THR A 181 41.76 -18.86 -15.67
C THR A 181 41.54 -17.53 -16.38
N GLU A 182 40.38 -16.90 -16.20
CA GLU A 182 39.96 -15.70 -16.90
C GLU A 182 39.64 -14.59 -15.90
N ALA A 183 39.89 -13.35 -16.32
CA ALA A 183 39.42 -12.19 -15.57
C ALA A 183 37.89 -12.15 -15.57
N ALA A 184 37.29 -11.63 -14.51
CA ALA A 184 35.85 -11.44 -14.46
C ALA A 184 35.39 -10.53 -15.61
N PRO A 185 34.30 -10.88 -16.32
CA PRO A 185 33.69 -9.96 -17.27
C PRO A 185 33.27 -8.66 -16.57
N PRO A 186 33.25 -7.53 -17.29
CA PRO A 186 32.85 -6.26 -16.71
C PRO A 186 31.42 -6.36 -16.16
N PRO A 187 31.08 -5.61 -15.11
CA PRO A 187 29.73 -5.62 -14.59
C PRO A 187 28.75 -5.03 -15.61
N LEU A 188 27.55 -5.63 -15.67
CA LEU A 188 26.44 -5.10 -16.48
C LEU A 188 26.10 -3.67 -16.05
N GLN A 189 26.05 -2.75 -17.00
CA GLN A 189 25.75 -1.34 -16.70
C GLN A 189 24.27 -1.01 -16.98
N ARG A 190 23.66 -0.16 -16.14
CA ARG A 190 22.23 0.18 -16.26
C ARG A 190 21.87 0.73 -17.64
N TRP A 191 22.73 1.56 -18.20
CA TRP A 191 22.49 2.15 -19.53
C TRP A 191 22.53 1.11 -20.66
N GLU A 192 23.28 0.00 -20.52
CA GLU A 192 23.33 -1.07 -21.53
C GLU A 192 21.96 -1.75 -21.65
N ALA A 193 21.37 -2.07 -20.49
CA ALA A 193 20.04 -2.65 -20.41
C ALA A 193 18.96 -1.70 -20.93
N LEU A 194 19.02 -0.42 -20.53
CA LEU A 194 18.11 0.62 -21.02
C LEU A 194 18.24 0.79 -22.54
N ALA A 195 19.46 0.91 -23.06
CA ALA A 195 19.70 1.07 -24.49
C ALA A 195 19.18 -0.13 -25.30
N PHE A 196 19.33 -1.36 -24.80
CA PHE A 196 18.76 -2.53 -25.44
C PHE A 196 17.22 -2.48 -25.44
N MET A 197 16.59 -2.26 -24.28
CA MET A 197 15.14 -2.24 -24.14
C MET A 197 14.48 -1.11 -24.94
N GLU A 198 15.08 0.08 -24.94
CA GLU A 198 14.53 1.25 -25.63
C GLU A 198 14.81 1.21 -27.13
N ASN A 199 16.07 1.04 -27.55
CA ASN A 199 16.44 1.16 -28.96
C ASN A 199 16.13 -0.11 -29.77
N THR A 200 16.25 -1.29 -29.14
CA THR A 200 16.02 -2.57 -29.84
C THR A 200 14.59 -3.06 -29.64
N CYS A 201 14.06 -2.96 -28.41
CA CYS A 201 12.72 -3.47 -28.10
C CYS A 201 11.61 -2.42 -28.20
N GLY A 202 11.94 -1.14 -28.36
CA GLY A 202 10.97 -0.05 -28.53
C GLY A 202 10.19 0.29 -27.26
N LEU A 203 10.74 -0.02 -26.08
CA LEU A 203 10.13 0.31 -24.80
C LEU A 203 10.36 1.79 -24.43
N SER A 204 9.47 2.36 -23.64
CA SER A 204 9.71 3.66 -23.01
C SER A 204 10.74 3.56 -21.88
N SER A 205 11.28 4.71 -21.45
CA SER A 205 12.16 4.78 -20.27
C SER A 205 11.46 4.26 -19.01
N SER A 206 10.17 4.55 -18.83
CA SER A 206 9.43 4.10 -17.66
C SER A 206 9.17 2.60 -17.66
N GLU A 207 8.93 1.98 -18.82
CA GLU A 207 8.78 0.51 -18.97
C GLU A 207 10.09 -0.20 -18.67
N SER A 208 11.18 0.30 -19.27
CA SER A 208 12.51 -0.27 -19.10
C SER A 208 12.96 -0.19 -17.65
N ARG A 209 12.78 0.98 -17.01
CA ARG A 209 13.11 1.17 -15.60
C ARG A 209 12.19 0.35 -14.68
N GLY A 210 10.90 0.25 -14.98
CA GLY A 210 9.96 -0.58 -14.23
C GLY A 210 10.35 -2.06 -14.21
N LEU A 211 10.78 -2.62 -15.35
CA LEU A 211 11.28 -3.99 -15.42
C LEU A 211 12.59 -4.18 -14.64
N LEU A 212 13.53 -3.23 -14.73
CA LEU A 212 14.77 -3.30 -13.95
C LEU A 212 14.48 -3.22 -12.45
N HIS A 213 13.55 -2.35 -12.02
CA HIS A 213 13.13 -2.29 -10.62
C HIS A 213 12.51 -3.60 -10.15
N TYR A 214 11.76 -4.31 -11.01
CA TYR A 214 11.25 -5.65 -10.66
C TYR A 214 12.37 -6.69 -10.52
N CYS A 215 13.41 -6.59 -11.34
CA CYS A 215 14.55 -7.49 -11.26
C CYS A 215 15.56 -7.09 -10.18
N ALA A 216 15.31 -6.02 -9.41
CA ALA A 216 16.24 -5.52 -8.41
C ALA A 216 16.38 -6.48 -7.22
N SER A 217 17.59 -6.67 -6.69
CA SER A 217 17.82 -7.44 -5.47
C SER A 217 17.55 -6.58 -4.23
N GLU A 218 16.77 -7.09 -3.28
CA GLU A 218 16.49 -6.42 -1.99
C GLU A 218 17.69 -6.44 -1.02
N GLU A 219 18.76 -7.18 -1.32
CA GLU A 219 19.88 -7.41 -0.38
C GLU A 219 20.89 -6.24 -0.25
N GLY A 220 20.67 -5.10 -0.90
CA GLY A 220 21.65 -4.01 -1.01
C GLY A 220 21.70 -2.96 0.12
N ASP A 221 20.68 -2.87 0.99
CA ASP A 221 20.55 -1.71 1.89
C ASP A 221 20.94 -1.94 3.37
N ASN A 222 21.40 -3.15 3.76
CA ASN A 222 21.65 -3.49 5.18
C ASN A 222 23.06 -4.01 5.53
N SER A 223 24.06 -3.94 4.65
CA SER A 223 25.44 -4.33 5.01
C SER A 223 26.34 -3.09 5.20
N GLU A 224 26.58 -2.72 6.47
CA GLU A 224 27.70 -1.84 6.86
C GLU A 224 29.08 -2.48 6.61
N ASP A 225 29.13 -3.75 6.20
CA ASP A 225 30.36 -4.44 5.81
C ASP A 225 30.49 -4.51 4.28
N GLY A 226 31.46 -3.76 3.74
CA GLY A 226 31.80 -3.67 2.31
C GLY A 226 32.40 -4.94 1.71
N ALA A 227 31.64 -6.04 1.69
CA ALA A 227 31.91 -7.21 0.86
C ALA A 227 30.79 -7.35 -0.18
N ALA A 228 30.90 -6.55 -1.25
CA ALA A 228 29.96 -6.51 -2.36
C ALA A 228 29.89 -7.87 -3.09
N THR A 229 28.83 -8.64 -2.85
CA THR A 229 28.41 -9.72 -3.75
C THR A 229 27.70 -9.13 -4.97
N GLY A 230 28.49 -8.74 -5.97
CA GLY A 230 28.26 -9.11 -7.38
C GLY A 230 27.10 -8.55 -8.21
N SER A 231 26.22 -7.68 -7.73
CA SER A 231 25.22 -7.01 -8.60
C SER A 231 25.40 -5.49 -8.65
N TYR A 232 26.08 -5.00 -9.69
CA TYR A 232 26.30 -3.57 -9.92
C TYR A 232 25.19 -2.90 -10.75
N LEU A 233 24.21 -3.66 -11.24
CA LEU A 233 22.93 -3.14 -11.77
C LEU A 233 21.91 -2.90 -10.65
N GLY A 234 22.21 -3.38 -9.43
CA GLY A 234 21.22 -3.61 -8.37
C GLY A 234 20.18 -4.67 -8.75
N CYS A 235 20.37 -5.41 -9.86
CA CYS A 235 19.42 -6.40 -10.40
C CYS A 235 19.99 -7.81 -10.46
N GLU A 236 19.13 -8.81 -10.24
CA GLU A 236 19.46 -10.22 -10.37
C GLU A 236 19.60 -10.58 -11.87
N VAL A 237 20.84 -10.68 -12.34
CA VAL A 237 21.18 -10.99 -13.75
C VAL A 237 20.54 -12.31 -14.20
N GLN A 238 20.47 -13.29 -13.30
CA GLN A 238 19.83 -14.57 -13.57
C GLN A 238 18.33 -14.41 -13.85
N LEU A 239 17.61 -13.65 -13.01
CA LEU A 239 16.20 -13.39 -13.22
C LEU A 239 15.95 -12.62 -14.53
N LEU A 240 16.77 -11.60 -14.80
CA LEU A 240 16.70 -10.83 -16.05
C LEU A 240 16.87 -11.73 -17.28
N HIS A 241 17.85 -12.63 -17.28
CA HIS A 241 18.05 -13.60 -18.35
C HIS A 241 16.88 -14.59 -18.49
N GLN A 242 16.39 -15.11 -17.36
CA GLN A 242 15.26 -16.05 -17.33
C GLN A 242 13.99 -15.46 -17.93
N LEU A 243 13.73 -14.18 -17.64
CA LEU A 243 12.59 -13.47 -18.18
C LEU A 243 12.77 -13.13 -19.66
N LEU A 244 13.94 -12.62 -20.06
CA LEU A 244 14.10 -11.99 -21.38
C LEU A 244 14.62 -12.92 -22.48
N PHE A 245 15.57 -13.82 -22.17
CA PHE A 245 16.38 -14.51 -23.19
C PHE A 245 16.23 -16.03 -23.18
N SER A 246 15.80 -16.62 -22.07
CA SER A 246 15.55 -18.08 -22.02
C SER A 246 14.49 -18.51 -23.04
N GLU A 247 14.67 -19.68 -23.67
CA GLU A 247 13.73 -20.21 -24.68
C GLU A 247 12.29 -20.26 -24.17
N THR A 248 12.11 -20.78 -22.96
CA THR A 248 10.89 -20.71 -22.15
C THR A 248 11.21 -20.07 -20.81
N ILE A 249 10.28 -19.28 -20.26
CA ILE A 249 10.46 -18.73 -18.92
C ILE A 249 10.40 -19.89 -17.92
N PRO A 250 11.46 -20.13 -17.12
CA PRO A 250 11.44 -21.23 -16.16
C PRO A 250 10.43 -20.96 -15.05
N GLY A 251 9.88 -22.02 -14.47
CA GLY A 251 8.82 -21.91 -13.46
C GLY A 251 9.19 -21.08 -12.23
N VAL A 252 10.48 -21.00 -11.88
CA VAL A 252 10.96 -20.14 -10.78
C VAL A 252 10.76 -18.64 -11.05
N ALA A 253 10.78 -18.22 -12.31
CA ALA A 253 10.54 -16.83 -12.72
C ALA A 253 9.08 -16.61 -13.17
N GLU A 254 8.46 -17.62 -13.77
CA GLU A 254 7.08 -17.53 -14.27
C GLU A 254 6.04 -17.60 -13.13
N TYR A 255 6.24 -18.47 -12.15
CA TYR A 255 5.28 -18.65 -11.04
C TYR A 255 5.04 -17.35 -10.26
N PRO A 256 6.07 -16.57 -9.84
CA PRO A 256 5.87 -15.27 -9.21
C PRO A 256 5.07 -14.28 -10.06
N LEU A 257 5.28 -14.24 -11.39
CA LEU A 257 4.55 -13.35 -12.29
C LEU A 257 3.08 -13.75 -12.40
N LEU A 258 2.79 -15.04 -12.58
CA LEU A 258 1.41 -15.53 -12.65
C LEU A 258 0.71 -15.37 -11.30
N MET A 259 1.34 -15.76 -10.20
CA MET A 259 0.72 -15.66 -8.89
C MET A 259 0.52 -14.20 -8.45
N GLY A 260 1.46 -13.31 -8.78
CA GLY A 260 1.31 -11.88 -8.59
C GLY A 260 0.15 -11.30 -9.40
N ARG A 261 0.01 -11.65 -10.69
CA ARG A 261 -1.13 -11.23 -11.51
C ARG A 261 -2.46 -11.75 -10.97
N PHE A 262 -2.48 -12.99 -10.46
CA PHE A 262 -3.64 -13.55 -9.80
C PHE A 262 -4.03 -12.72 -8.57
N ALA A 263 -3.05 -12.38 -7.72
CA ALA A 263 -3.28 -11.61 -6.51
C ALA A 263 -3.74 -10.17 -6.81
N GLU A 264 -3.09 -9.51 -7.77
CA GLU A 264 -3.45 -8.18 -8.27
C GLU A 264 -4.86 -8.11 -8.86
N ALA A 265 -5.36 -9.19 -9.44
CA ALA A 265 -6.73 -9.26 -9.95
C ALA A 265 -7.79 -9.05 -8.84
N THR A 266 -7.44 -9.33 -7.58
CA THR A 266 -8.34 -9.05 -6.44
C THR A 266 -8.43 -7.55 -6.09
N LEU A 267 -7.64 -6.70 -6.73
CA LEU A 267 -7.72 -5.23 -6.60
C LEU A 267 -8.69 -4.61 -7.62
N GLU A 268 -9.19 -5.39 -8.57
CA GLU A 268 -10.03 -4.89 -9.65
C GLU A 268 -11.32 -4.27 -9.09
N ILE A 269 -11.54 -2.99 -9.43
CA ILE A 269 -12.74 -2.28 -9.01
C ILE A 269 -13.76 -2.32 -10.14
N GLY A 270 -14.85 -3.04 -9.94
CA GLY A 270 -15.95 -3.08 -10.91
C GLY A 270 -16.69 -1.75 -11.03
N GLU A 271 -17.50 -1.63 -12.08
CA GLU A 271 -18.31 -0.43 -12.38
C GLU A 271 -19.49 -0.20 -11.43
N THR A 272 -19.88 -1.22 -10.68
CA THR A 272 -20.99 -1.16 -9.75
C THR A 272 -20.49 -1.00 -8.32
N ASP A 273 -21.14 -0.09 -7.58
CA ASP A 273 -20.99 0.01 -6.12
C ASP A 273 -21.26 -1.39 -5.52
N GLY A 274 -20.26 -1.95 -4.82
CA GLY A 274 -20.37 -3.25 -4.15
C GLY A 274 -19.43 -4.37 -4.61
N CYS A 275 -18.53 -4.12 -5.57
CA CYS A 275 -17.48 -5.10 -5.89
C CYS A 275 -16.50 -5.28 -4.71
N ARG A 276 -16.35 -6.53 -4.25
CA ARG A 276 -15.37 -6.90 -3.20
C ARG A 276 -13.95 -6.83 -3.77
N THR A 277 -13.00 -6.41 -2.92
CA THR A 277 -11.56 -6.43 -3.23
C THR A 277 -10.80 -7.23 -2.17
N GLY A 278 -9.55 -7.59 -2.46
CA GLY A 278 -8.69 -8.37 -1.56
C GLY A 278 -9.20 -9.79 -1.33
N THR A 279 -8.98 -10.32 -0.11
CA THR A 279 -9.39 -11.68 0.27
C THR A 279 -10.91 -11.87 0.12
N LEU A 280 -11.71 -10.82 0.34
CA LEU A 280 -13.16 -10.90 0.14
C LEU A 280 -13.56 -11.16 -1.31
N ALA A 281 -12.78 -10.68 -2.29
CA ALA A 281 -13.02 -10.97 -3.70
C ALA A 281 -12.81 -12.46 -3.98
N LEU A 282 -11.66 -13.01 -3.57
CA LEU A 282 -11.34 -14.43 -3.73
C LEU A 282 -12.38 -15.31 -3.04
N LEU A 283 -12.73 -14.99 -1.79
CA LEU A 283 -13.73 -15.72 -1.02
C LEU A 283 -15.10 -15.70 -1.70
N SER A 284 -15.52 -14.55 -2.22
CA SER A 284 -16.81 -14.44 -2.92
C SER A 284 -16.89 -15.31 -4.17
N VAL A 285 -15.78 -15.49 -4.88
CA VAL A 285 -15.71 -16.36 -6.06
C VAL A 285 -15.71 -17.83 -5.65
N LEU A 286 -14.94 -18.20 -4.62
CA LEU A 286 -14.89 -19.58 -4.13
C LEU A 286 -16.25 -20.04 -3.57
N GLU A 287 -17.00 -19.15 -2.91
CA GLU A 287 -18.35 -19.42 -2.39
C GLU A 287 -19.39 -19.69 -3.50
N LEU A 288 -19.11 -19.34 -4.76
CA LEU A 288 -19.99 -19.60 -5.91
C LEU A 288 -19.77 -20.96 -6.57
N ILE A 289 -18.77 -21.73 -6.12
CA ILE A 289 -18.39 -23.01 -6.74
C ILE A 289 -18.80 -24.15 -5.81
N GLU A 290 -19.41 -25.20 -6.38
CA GLU A 290 -19.63 -26.46 -5.67
C GLU A 290 -18.32 -27.24 -5.62
N LEU A 291 -17.65 -27.21 -4.46
CA LEU A 291 -16.33 -27.81 -4.29
C LEU A 291 -16.39 -29.18 -3.60
N HIS A 292 -15.46 -30.06 -3.97
CA HIS A 292 -15.25 -31.35 -3.32
C HIS A 292 -14.35 -31.20 -2.08
N TYR A 293 -14.62 -31.98 -1.03
CA TYR A 293 -13.86 -32.00 0.21
C TYR A 293 -13.19 -33.37 0.39
N PRO A 294 -11.92 -33.54 0.00
CA PRO A 294 -11.26 -34.83 0.07
C PRO A 294 -11.04 -35.26 1.53
N GLU A 295 -11.08 -36.57 1.81
CA GLU A 295 -10.95 -37.11 3.18
C GLU A 295 -9.64 -36.68 3.86
N ARG A 296 -8.55 -36.58 3.08
CA ARG A 296 -7.22 -36.16 3.55
C ARG A 296 -7.20 -34.74 4.14
N SER A 297 -8.07 -33.84 3.68
CA SER A 297 -8.09 -32.44 4.12
C SER A 297 -8.95 -32.20 5.37
N ARG A 298 -9.72 -33.21 5.83
CA ARG A 298 -10.57 -33.09 7.03
C ARG A 298 -9.81 -32.72 8.29
N ARG A 299 -8.52 -33.09 8.36
CA ARG A 299 -7.64 -32.81 9.50
C ARG A 299 -7.10 -31.38 9.52
N LEU A 300 -7.21 -30.62 8.43
CA LEU A 300 -6.75 -29.24 8.37
C LEU A 300 -7.63 -28.36 9.26
N SER A 301 -7.02 -27.51 10.07
CA SER A 301 -7.74 -26.49 10.84
C SER A 301 -8.47 -25.53 9.90
N PRO A 302 -9.67 -25.06 10.25
CA PRO A 302 -10.33 -24.01 9.47
C PRO A 302 -9.47 -22.74 9.49
N ASP A 303 -9.45 -22.04 8.36
CA ASP A 303 -8.78 -20.75 8.26
C ASP A 303 -9.63 -19.64 8.88
N LEU A 304 -8.99 -18.61 9.42
CA LEU A 304 -9.68 -17.49 10.07
C LEU A 304 -10.64 -16.76 9.12
N ASP A 305 -10.24 -16.58 7.85
CA ASP A 305 -10.97 -15.76 6.88
C ASP A 305 -11.90 -16.58 5.99
N ILE A 306 -11.41 -17.76 5.58
CA ILE A 306 -12.07 -18.62 4.58
C ILE A 306 -12.73 -19.84 5.23
N GLY A 307 -12.51 -20.08 6.53
CA GLY A 307 -13.19 -21.11 7.29
C GLY A 307 -12.89 -22.52 6.81
N ALA A 308 -13.93 -23.34 6.63
CA ALA A 308 -13.79 -24.72 6.18
C ALA A 308 -13.46 -24.87 4.69
N LEU A 309 -13.65 -23.82 3.88
CA LEU A 309 -13.38 -23.85 2.44
C LEU A 309 -11.92 -24.16 2.11
N VAL A 310 -10.97 -23.89 3.02
CA VAL A 310 -9.55 -24.27 2.83
C VAL A 310 -9.32 -25.78 2.68
N ARG A 311 -10.28 -26.59 3.15
CA ARG A 311 -10.26 -28.04 3.00
C ARG A 311 -10.75 -28.49 1.62
N ALA A 312 -11.32 -27.59 0.83
CA ALA A 312 -11.88 -27.92 -0.46
C ALA A 312 -10.80 -28.03 -1.54
N GLU A 313 -11.11 -28.74 -2.60
CA GLU A 313 -10.21 -29.02 -3.71
C GLU A 313 -10.71 -28.42 -5.03
N LEU A 314 -9.79 -27.81 -5.77
CA LEU A 314 -10.02 -27.20 -7.07
C LEU A 314 -9.53 -28.13 -8.18
N THR A 315 -10.43 -28.41 -9.12
CA THR A 315 -10.08 -29.02 -10.42
C THR A 315 -9.51 -27.95 -11.35
N PRO A 316 -8.86 -28.31 -12.47
CA PRO A 316 -8.38 -27.33 -13.45
C PRO A 316 -9.51 -26.41 -13.96
N ARG A 317 -10.72 -26.98 -14.15
CA ARG A 317 -11.91 -26.21 -14.56
C ARG A 317 -12.37 -25.22 -13.49
N HIS A 318 -12.38 -25.65 -12.22
CA HIS A 318 -12.71 -24.74 -11.12
C HIS A 318 -11.68 -23.63 -11.00
N PHE A 319 -10.39 -23.96 -11.12
CA PHE A 319 -9.31 -22.98 -11.05
C PHE A 319 -9.39 -21.96 -12.18
N PHE A 320 -9.58 -22.40 -13.43
CA PHE A 320 -9.80 -21.50 -14.56
C PHE A 320 -11.02 -20.60 -14.35
N TYR A 321 -12.13 -21.15 -13.84
CA TYR A 321 -13.31 -20.36 -13.50
C TYR A 321 -13.01 -19.28 -12.45
N VAL A 322 -12.22 -19.59 -11.41
CA VAL A 322 -11.76 -18.61 -10.42
C VAL A 322 -10.94 -17.51 -11.11
N CYS A 323 -9.95 -17.87 -11.94
CA CYS A 323 -9.13 -16.94 -12.70
C CYS A 323 -9.96 -16.02 -13.60
N THR A 324 -10.98 -16.55 -14.29
CA THR A 324 -11.88 -15.77 -15.15
C THR A 324 -12.76 -14.84 -14.32
N ARG A 325 -13.35 -15.31 -13.22
CA ARG A 325 -14.24 -14.50 -12.36
C ARG A 325 -13.50 -13.36 -11.66
N LEU A 326 -12.25 -13.60 -11.27
CA LEU A 326 -11.37 -12.55 -10.73
C LEU A 326 -10.81 -11.62 -11.81
N ARG A 327 -11.03 -11.90 -13.11
CA ARG A 327 -10.52 -11.10 -14.23
C ARG A 327 -8.98 -11.01 -14.26
N THR A 328 -8.33 -12.15 -14.05
CA THR A 328 -6.86 -12.27 -14.14
C THR A 328 -6.29 -12.08 -15.56
N GLU A 329 -7.16 -12.16 -16.57
CA GLU A 329 -6.80 -12.15 -18.01
C GLU A 329 -5.88 -13.30 -18.41
N PHE A 330 -5.91 -14.39 -17.66
CA PHE A 330 -5.18 -15.60 -18.05
C PHE A 330 -5.80 -16.24 -19.27
N ARG A 331 -4.94 -16.62 -20.20
CA ARG A 331 -5.25 -17.67 -21.17
C ARG A 331 -5.41 -19.00 -20.42
N GLN A 332 -6.07 -19.95 -21.06
CA GLN A 332 -6.20 -21.32 -20.52
C GLN A 332 -4.82 -21.88 -20.15
N GLU A 333 -3.83 -21.71 -21.02
CA GLU A 333 -2.44 -22.14 -20.82
C GLU A 333 -1.80 -21.56 -19.54
N GLU A 334 -1.94 -20.26 -19.30
CA GLU A 334 -1.39 -19.60 -18.11
C GLU A 334 -2.09 -20.08 -16.83
N SER A 335 -3.41 -20.29 -16.89
CA SER A 335 -4.18 -20.81 -15.75
C SER A 335 -3.82 -22.26 -15.44
N ASP A 336 -3.69 -23.10 -16.46
CA ASP A 336 -3.26 -24.49 -16.30
C ASP A 336 -1.83 -24.54 -15.74
N GLN A 337 -0.93 -23.68 -16.22
CA GLN A 337 0.44 -23.62 -15.73
C GLN A 337 0.50 -23.23 -14.24
N LEU A 338 -0.22 -22.18 -13.83
CA LEU A 338 -0.29 -21.78 -12.42
C LEU A 338 -0.94 -22.87 -11.55
N TYR A 339 -1.97 -23.55 -12.07
CA TYR A 339 -2.58 -24.70 -11.39
C TYR A 339 -1.55 -25.80 -11.10
N TYR A 340 -0.71 -26.15 -12.08
CA TYR A 340 0.33 -27.17 -11.90
C TYR A 340 1.50 -26.71 -11.03
N TYR A 341 1.75 -25.40 -10.92
CA TYR A 341 2.71 -24.87 -9.94
C TYR A 341 2.18 -24.97 -8.50
N LEU A 342 0.88 -24.75 -8.29
CA LEU A 342 0.25 -24.87 -6.99
C LEU A 342 0.03 -26.32 -6.55
N LYS A 343 -0.03 -27.25 -7.50
CA LYS A 343 -0.19 -28.67 -7.23
C LYS A 343 1.08 -29.26 -6.61
N LYS A 344 1.01 -29.59 -5.32
CA LYS A 344 2.14 -30.14 -4.54
C LYS A 344 2.66 -31.49 -5.04
N ASP A 345 1.76 -32.36 -5.51
CA ASP A 345 2.12 -33.69 -6.02
C ASP A 345 1.57 -33.87 -7.44
N ARG A 346 2.46 -33.86 -8.42
CA ARG A 346 2.12 -33.97 -9.84
C ARG A 346 1.67 -35.37 -10.25
N GLU A 347 1.98 -36.39 -9.45
CA GLU A 347 1.73 -37.80 -9.78
C GLU A 347 0.35 -38.28 -9.30
N THR A 348 -0.26 -37.57 -8.36
CA THR A 348 -1.62 -37.87 -7.87
C THR A 348 -2.70 -37.25 -8.77
N ASP A 349 -3.86 -37.90 -8.89
CA ASP A 349 -5.06 -37.33 -9.55
C ASP A 349 -5.71 -36.19 -8.76
N ASP A 350 -5.21 -35.97 -7.55
CA ASP A 350 -5.63 -34.92 -6.64
C ASP A 350 -5.46 -33.52 -7.24
N GLY A 351 -6.46 -32.67 -7.02
CA GLY A 351 -6.46 -31.27 -7.38
C GLY A 351 -5.77 -30.35 -6.39
N VAL A 352 -5.83 -29.05 -6.66
CA VAL A 352 -5.20 -28.01 -5.82
C VAL A 352 -6.08 -27.72 -4.63
N LEU A 353 -5.56 -27.85 -3.41
CA LEU A 353 -6.31 -27.47 -2.22
C LEU A 353 -6.44 -25.94 -2.13
N VAL A 354 -7.61 -25.46 -1.69
CA VAL A 354 -7.83 -24.03 -1.44
C VAL A 354 -6.84 -23.50 -0.40
N ALA A 355 -6.40 -24.33 0.56
CA ALA A 355 -5.33 -23.99 1.49
C ALA A 355 -4.01 -23.61 0.79
N ASP A 356 -3.62 -24.35 -0.26
CA ASP A 356 -2.38 -24.11 -0.99
C ASP A 356 -2.48 -22.84 -1.85
N LEU A 357 -3.64 -22.64 -2.51
CA LEU A 357 -3.94 -21.39 -3.20
C LEU A 357 -3.91 -20.19 -2.24
N LEU A 358 -4.49 -20.32 -1.05
CA LEU A 358 -4.54 -19.23 -0.07
C LEU A 358 -3.15 -18.90 0.49
N ALA A 359 -2.32 -19.92 0.73
CA ALA A 359 -0.93 -19.71 1.17
C ALA A 359 -0.13 -18.95 0.10
N ALA A 360 -0.24 -19.35 -1.17
CA ALA A 360 0.37 -18.64 -2.29
C ALA A 360 -0.20 -17.21 -2.43
N TYR A 361 -1.52 -17.05 -2.38
CA TYR A 361 -2.18 -15.75 -2.46
C TYR A 361 -1.68 -14.77 -1.39
N ARG A 362 -1.52 -15.22 -0.14
CA ARG A 362 -1.00 -14.40 0.95
C ARG A 362 0.47 -14.01 0.74
N GLN A 363 1.28 -14.89 0.16
CA GLN A 363 2.69 -14.60 -0.15
C GLN A 363 2.82 -13.50 -1.21
N TYR A 364 1.95 -13.51 -2.23
CA TYR A 364 1.96 -12.54 -3.32
C TYR A 364 0.89 -11.45 -3.17
N PHE A 365 0.30 -11.33 -1.96
CA PHE A 365 -0.74 -10.35 -1.71
C PHE A 365 -0.20 -8.94 -1.96
N PRO A 366 -0.91 -8.06 -2.69
CA PRO A 366 -0.39 -6.78 -3.10
C PRO A 366 0.10 -5.95 -1.91
N SER A 367 1.38 -5.60 -1.93
CA SER A 367 2.00 -4.79 -0.89
C SER A 367 1.54 -3.34 -0.96
N VAL A 368 1.64 -2.65 0.17
CA VAL A 368 1.29 -1.24 0.31
C VAL A 368 2.48 -0.46 0.85
N THR A 369 2.71 0.73 0.32
CA THR A 369 3.74 1.63 0.85
C THR A 369 3.30 2.19 2.20
N VAL A 370 4.27 2.51 3.07
CA VAL A 370 3.98 3.09 4.40
C VAL A 370 3.14 4.36 4.28
N SER A 371 3.48 5.23 3.32
CA SER A 371 2.75 6.49 3.07
C SER A 371 1.28 6.24 2.67
N MET A 372 1.02 5.23 1.83
CA MET A 372 -0.35 4.90 1.43
C MET A 372 -1.14 4.27 2.60
N LEU A 373 -0.51 3.42 3.40
CA LEU A 373 -1.14 2.86 4.60
C LEU A 373 -1.55 3.96 5.59
N GLN A 374 -0.65 4.93 5.84
CA GLN A 374 -0.93 6.09 6.69
C GLN A 374 -2.06 6.96 6.13
N LEU A 375 -2.11 7.15 4.80
CA LEU A 375 -3.19 7.87 4.14
C LEU A 375 -4.54 7.16 4.33
N VAL A 376 -4.59 5.83 4.15
CA VAL A 376 -5.78 5.01 4.39
C VAL A 376 -6.22 5.10 5.86
N GLN A 377 -5.29 4.95 6.80
CA GLN A 377 -5.55 5.09 8.24
C GLN A 377 -6.17 6.46 8.56
N ALA A 378 -5.55 7.55 8.10
CA ALA A 378 -6.04 8.91 8.35
C ALA A 378 -7.42 9.15 7.73
N ALA A 379 -7.66 8.63 6.53
CA ALA A 379 -8.97 8.69 5.86
C ALA A 379 -10.05 7.92 6.63
N VAL A 380 -9.74 6.71 7.13
CA VAL A 380 -10.66 5.91 7.95
C VAL A 380 -11.03 6.65 9.23
N VAL A 381 -10.05 7.21 9.95
CA VAL A 381 -10.27 8.00 11.16
C VAL A 381 -11.20 9.18 10.88
N GLN A 382 -10.95 9.92 9.80
CA GLN A 382 -11.76 11.09 9.45
C GLN A 382 -13.19 10.71 9.04
N TRP A 383 -13.38 9.59 8.34
CA TRP A 383 -14.72 9.08 8.01
C TRP A 383 -15.52 8.67 9.25
N ILE A 384 -14.89 7.92 10.16
CA ILE A 384 -15.52 7.49 11.41
C ILE A 384 -15.95 8.72 12.23
N ARG A 385 -15.07 9.72 12.37
CA ARG A 385 -15.40 10.99 13.06
C ARG A 385 -16.57 11.72 12.41
N ARG A 386 -16.52 11.93 11.08
CA ARG A 386 -17.56 12.69 10.34
C ARG A 386 -18.93 12.02 10.41
N ASN A 387 -18.98 10.70 10.50
CA ASN A 387 -20.22 9.92 10.52
C ASN A 387 -20.67 9.51 11.94
N ALA A 388 -19.94 9.92 12.98
CA ALA A 388 -20.30 9.65 14.37
C ALA A 388 -21.65 10.31 14.72
N LYS A 389 -22.64 9.50 15.10
CA LYS A 389 -23.97 9.97 15.51
C LYS A 389 -24.02 10.08 17.03
N ASP A 390 -23.79 11.28 17.57
CA ASP A 390 -23.92 11.62 19.00
C ASP A 390 -23.36 10.56 19.97
N ALA A 391 -22.27 9.86 19.63
CA ALA A 391 -21.69 8.81 20.45
C ALA A 391 -20.20 8.66 20.13
N PRO A 392 -19.38 8.20 21.10
CA PRO A 392 -17.95 8.03 20.86
C PRO A 392 -17.73 6.86 19.89
N ALA A 393 -17.40 7.18 18.64
CA ALA A 393 -17.44 6.24 17.53
C ALA A 393 -16.35 5.18 17.64
N PHE A 394 -15.17 5.54 18.14
CA PHE A 394 -14.10 4.58 18.39
C PHE A 394 -14.43 3.61 19.53
N VAL A 395 -15.15 4.05 20.57
CA VAL A 395 -15.61 3.14 21.63
C VAL A 395 -16.72 2.21 21.12
N GLN A 396 -17.59 2.69 20.24
CA GLN A 396 -18.57 1.83 19.55
C GLN A 396 -17.89 0.79 18.66
N LEU A 397 -16.85 1.18 17.91
CA LEU A 397 -16.07 0.25 17.09
C LEU A 397 -15.38 -0.83 17.94
N TYR A 398 -14.78 -0.44 19.08
CA TYR A 398 -14.21 -1.38 20.03
C TYR A 398 -15.26 -2.39 20.53
N SER A 399 -16.45 -1.89 20.86
CA SER A 399 -17.57 -2.70 21.35
C SER A 399 -18.14 -3.62 20.26
N ALA A 400 -18.15 -3.19 18.99
CA ALA A 400 -18.64 -3.98 17.87
C ALA A 400 -17.79 -5.24 17.60
N LEU A 401 -16.52 -5.23 18.03
CA LEU A 401 -15.58 -6.33 17.88
C LEU A 401 -15.37 -7.15 19.17
N ARG A 402 -16.23 -6.95 20.19
CA ARG A 402 -16.10 -7.61 21.50
C ARG A 402 -16.04 -9.13 21.46
N GLU A 403 -16.73 -9.75 20.50
CA GLU A 403 -16.79 -11.21 20.40
C GLU A 403 -15.42 -11.84 20.13
N TRP A 404 -14.48 -11.07 19.60
CA TRP A 404 -13.13 -11.53 19.27
C TRP A 404 -12.13 -11.35 20.40
N GLY A 405 -12.44 -10.57 21.45
CA GLY A 405 -11.54 -10.40 22.60
C GLY A 405 -10.14 -9.94 22.20
N ALA A 406 -9.12 -10.74 22.52
CA ALA A 406 -7.72 -10.52 22.11
C ALA A 406 -7.31 -11.34 20.87
N ALA A 407 -8.23 -12.11 20.29
CA ALA A 407 -7.98 -12.89 19.10
C ALA A 407 -7.96 -12.02 17.84
N HIS A 408 -7.42 -12.58 16.76
CA HIS A 408 -7.45 -11.95 15.44
C HIS A 408 -8.89 -11.90 14.93
N VAL A 409 -9.27 -10.75 14.38
CA VAL A 409 -10.62 -10.55 13.82
C VAL A 409 -10.65 -11.09 12.38
N PRO A 410 -11.62 -11.92 11.97
CA PRO A 410 -11.79 -12.31 10.57
C PRO A 410 -12.04 -11.12 9.64
N ILE A 411 -11.56 -11.19 8.40
CA ILE A 411 -11.67 -10.08 7.43
C ILE A 411 -13.12 -9.61 7.20
N LYS A 412 -14.08 -10.54 7.12
CA LYS A 412 -15.51 -10.22 6.97
C LYS A 412 -16.03 -9.40 8.15
N SER A 413 -15.70 -9.79 9.38
CA SER A 413 -16.11 -9.08 10.60
C SER A 413 -15.41 -7.73 10.74
N PHE A 414 -14.12 -7.67 10.42
CA PHE A 414 -13.31 -6.46 10.47
C PHE A 414 -13.86 -5.38 9.54
N ILE A 415 -14.08 -5.71 8.27
CA ILE A 415 -14.64 -4.78 7.29
C ILE A 415 -16.06 -4.37 7.68
N LYS A 416 -16.91 -5.34 8.07
CA LYS A 416 -18.28 -5.05 8.49
C LYS A 416 -18.34 -4.05 9.66
N ALA A 417 -17.45 -4.17 10.64
CA ALA A 417 -17.38 -3.25 11.76
C ALA A 417 -17.00 -1.82 11.32
N LEU A 418 -16.00 -1.67 10.44
CA LEU A 418 -15.61 -0.36 9.91
C LEU A 418 -16.70 0.27 9.01
N ARG A 419 -17.41 -0.54 8.21
CA ARG A 419 -18.58 -0.06 7.45
C ARG A 419 -19.68 0.43 8.38
N ALA A 420 -19.97 -0.32 9.45
CA ALA A 420 -20.97 0.07 10.45
C ALA A 420 -20.55 1.35 11.23
N ALA A 421 -19.26 1.57 11.41
CA ALA A 421 -18.69 2.79 11.98
C ALA A 421 -18.69 4.00 11.01
N GLY A 422 -19.19 3.82 9.78
CA GLY A 422 -19.38 4.92 8.82
C GLY A 422 -18.28 5.06 7.78
N VAL A 423 -17.43 4.06 7.55
CA VAL A 423 -16.45 4.10 6.45
C VAL A 423 -17.12 3.67 5.13
N PRO A 424 -17.32 4.58 4.16
CA PRO A 424 -17.97 4.23 2.89
C PRO A 424 -17.08 3.32 2.03
N ASP A 425 -17.70 2.52 1.17
CA ASP A 425 -17.04 1.65 0.21
C ASP A 425 -16.75 2.36 -1.12
N GLY A 426 -16.17 1.61 -2.07
CA GLY A 426 -15.92 2.07 -3.43
C GLY A 426 -14.76 3.06 -3.60
N ILE A 427 -14.69 3.64 -4.81
CA ILE A 427 -13.59 4.52 -5.25
C ILE A 427 -13.63 5.86 -4.51
N SER A 428 -14.82 6.35 -4.18
CA SER A 428 -15.03 7.57 -3.41
C SER A 428 -14.80 7.38 -1.91
N GLY A 429 -14.86 6.13 -1.42
CA GLY A 429 -14.65 5.75 -0.02
C GLY A 429 -13.32 5.04 0.22
N VAL A 430 -13.34 3.94 0.97
CA VAL A 430 -12.19 3.08 1.28
C VAL A 430 -12.50 1.66 0.79
N LEU A 431 -11.59 1.04 0.04
CA LEU A 431 -11.79 -0.29 -0.56
C LEU A 431 -11.60 -1.40 0.48
N ASP A 432 -12.18 -2.57 0.23
CA ASP A 432 -12.05 -3.72 1.13
C ASP A 432 -10.57 -4.14 1.28
N VAL A 433 -9.78 -4.12 0.20
CA VAL A 433 -8.32 -4.39 0.27
C VAL A 433 -7.55 -3.36 1.10
N GLU A 434 -7.98 -2.10 1.09
CA GLU A 434 -7.33 -1.05 1.88
C GLU A 434 -7.61 -1.23 3.37
N LEU A 435 -8.82 -1.69 3.72
CA LEU A 435 -9.14 -2.10 5.09
C LEU A 435 -8.42 -3.40 5.48
N GLU A 436 -8.20 -4.30 4.53
CA GLU A 436 -7.39 -5.50 4.75
C GLU A 436 -5.94 -5.16 5.08
N TRP A 437 -5.34 -4.17 4.42
CA TRP A 437 -4.00 -3.69 4.78
C TRP A 437 -3.93 -3.19 6.23
N LEU A 438 -4.95 -2.44 6.69
CA LEU A 438 -5.03 -2.02 8.09
C LEU A 438 -5.10 -3.25 9.00
N ARG A 439 -5.95 -4.24 8.68
CA ARG A 439 -6.09 -5.48 9.46
C ARG A 439 -4.78 -6.27 9.54
N LEU A 440 -4.03 -6.38 8.45
CA LEU A 440 -2.75 -7.10 8.44
C LEU A 440 -1.72 -6.45 9.38
N LYS A 441 -1.83 -5.14 9.60
CA LYS A 441 -0.99 -4.38 10.55
C LYS A 441 -1.61 -4.27 11.95
N SER A 442 -2.91 -4.49 12.07
CA SER A 442 -3.68 -4.40 13.32
C SER A 442 -4.71 -5.53 13.41
N PRO A 443 -4.25 -6.76 13.67
CA PRO A 443 -5.09 -7.95 13.50
C PRO A 443 -6.14 -8.11 14.59
N THR A 444 -5.92 -7.55 15.77
CA THR A 444 -6.86 -7.61 16.90
C THR A 444 -7.65 -6.32 17.01
N ARG A 445 -8.76 -6.35 17.77
CA ARG A 445 -9.52 -5.12 18.06
C ARG A 445 -8.67 -4.08 18.81
N VAL A 446 -7.74 -4.52 19.67
CA VAL A 446 -6.89 -3.61 20.44
C VAL A 446 -5.89 -2.91 19.54
N ASP A 447 -5.20 -3.68 18.69
CA ASP A 447 -4.25 -3.13 17.72
C ASP A 447 -4.94 -2.16 16.76
N LEU A 448 -6.18 -2.47 16.34
CA LEU A 448 -6.94 -1.62 15.42
C LEU A 448 -7.19 -0.25 16.03
N LEU A 449 -7.70 -0.21 17.26
CA LEU A 449 -8.00 1.04 17.92
C LEU A 449 -6.72 1.78 18.31
N LEU A 450 -5.64 1.10 18.70
CA LEU A 450 -4.35 1.76 18.91
C LEU A 450 -3.85 2.41 17.62
N MET A 451 -3.95 1.73 16.47
CA MET A 451 -3.61 2.30 15.17
C MET A 451 -4.49 3.50 14.83
N LEU A 452 -5.81 3.39 14.96
CA LEU A 452 -6.72 4.49 14.57
C LEU A 452 -6.69 5.68 15.53
N CYS A 453 -6.37 5.46 16.81
CA CYS A 453 -6.42 6.50 17.84
C CYS A 453 -5.04 7.11 18.17
N SER A 454 -3.96 6.64 17.53
CA SER A 454 -2.58 7.11 17.78
C SER A 454 -1.95 7.76 16.53
N PRO A 455 -1.00 8.70 16.71
CA PRO A 455 -0.51 9.23 17.98
C PRO A 455 -1.50 10.18 18.63
N VAL A 456 -1.58 10.11 19.97
CA VAL A 456 -2.36 11.05 20.77
C VAL A 456 -1.58 12.36 20.91
N PRO A 457 -2.21 13.54 20.75
CA PRO A 457 -1.54 14.81 20.97
C PRO A 457 -0.82 14.85 22.33
N PRO A 458 0.44 15.32 22.42
CA PRO A 458 1.21 15.30 23.67
C PRO A 458 0.50 16.02 24.83
N SER A 459 -0.23 17.10 24.52
CA SER A 459 -1.10 17.84 25.44
C SER A 459 -2.13 16.92 26.10
N ARG A 460 -2.87 16.13 25.30
CA ARG A 460 -3.90 15.19 25.76
C ARG A 460 -3.28 14.02 26.52
N ALA A 461 -2.17 13.47 26.03
CA ALA A 461 -1.44 12.40 26.71
C ALA A 461 -0.98 12.82 28.11
N ALA A 462 -0.46 14.05 28.26
CA ALA A 462 -0.06 14.61 29.56
C ALA A 462 -1.25 14.76 30.52
N ILE A 463 -2.42 15.16 30.04
CA ILE A 463 -3.64 15.27 30.86
C ILE A 463 -4.13 13.89 31.31
N ILE A 464 -4.12 12.90 30.42
CA ILE A 464 -4.51 11.51 30.74
C ILE A 464 -3.55 10.95 31.81
N ARG A 465 -2.24 11.19 31.68
CA ARG A 465 -1.25 10.82 32.70
C ARG A 465 -1.51 11.52 34.03
N LYS A 466 -1.69 12.84 34.02
CA LYS A 466 -2.01 13.62 35.23
C LYS A 466 -3.27 13.11 35.93
N LEU A 467 -4.29 12.72 35.16
CA LEU A 467 -5.52 12.15 35.70
C LEU A 467 -5.26 10.79 36.36
N PHE A 468 -4.50 9.90 35.72
CA PHE A 468 -4.14 8.61 36.29
C PHE A 468 -3.39 8.77 37.62
N ASP A 469 -2.33 9.59 37.64
CA ASP A 469 -1.51 9.83 38.83
C ASP A 469 -2.31 10.42 40.00
N ARG A 470 -3.38 11.18 39.69
CA ARG A 470 -4.28 11.73 40.71
C ARG A 470 -5.25 10.69 41.26
N LEU A 471 -5.71 9.74 40.44
CA LEU A 471 -6.61 8.68 40.86
C LEU A 471 -5.87 7.55 41.59
N ASP A 472 -4.59 7.33 41.26
CA ASP A 472 -3.68 6.44 41.98
C ASP A 472 -3.11 7.12 43.25
N GLU A 473 -4.00 7.46 44.18
CA GLU A 473 -3.63 8.14 45.44
C GLU A 473 -2.56 7.38 46.24
N ARG A 474 -2.51 6.05 46.09
CA ARG A 474 -1.61 5.15 46.82
C ARG A 474 -0.29 4.88 46.08
N ARG A 475 -0.14 5.38 44.84
CA ARG A 475 1.03 5.16 43.96
C ARG A 475 1.35 3.68 43.77
N LEU A 476 0.31 2.86 43.59
CA LEU A 476 0.44 1.43 43.38
C LEU A 476 0.68 1.08 41.91
N GLY A 477 0.57 2.05 41.00
CA GLY A 477 0.64 1.85 39.56
C GLY A 477 -0.69 1.36 38.98
N THR A 478 -1.78 1.37 39.76
CA THR A 478 -3.10 0.88 39.37
C THR A 478 -4.23 1.75 39.93
N VAL A 479 -5.38 1.78 39.24
CA VAL A 479 -6.59 2.51 39.66
C VAL A 479 -7.81 1.60 39.55
N ALA A 480 -8.59 1.47 40.63
CA ALA A 480 -9.81 0.67 40.61
C ALA A 480 -10.90 1.29 39.70
N CYS A 481 -11.55 0.49 38.85
CA CYS A 481 -12.64 0.94 37.97
C CYS A 481 -13.72 1.74 38.71
N ALA A 482 -14.13 1.26 39.89
CA ALA A 482 -15.13 1.92 40.72
C ALA A 482 -14.71 3.34 41.14
N VAL A 483 -13.41 3.57 41.38
CA VAL A 483 -12.88 4.89 41.71
C VAL A 483 -12.97 5.82 40.51
N VAL A 484 -12.56 5.35 39.31
CA VAL A 484 -12.66 6.16 38.07
C VAL A 484 -14.12 6.58 37.83
N LEU A 485 -15.05 5.63 37.89
CA LEU A 485 -16.48 5.89 37.65
C LEU A 485 -17.10 6.84 38.68
N ARG A 486 -16.76 6.65 39.96
CA ARG A 486 -17.25 7.51 41.04
C ARG A 486 -16.74 8.94 40.89
N CYS A 487 -15.49 9.11 40.48
CA CYS A 487 -14.86 10.43 40.37
C CYS A 487 -15.22 11.18 39.08
N PHE A 488 -15.86 10.53 38.10
CA PHE A 488 -16.25 11.16 36.83
C PHE A 488 -17.66 11.78 36.93
N HIS A 489 -17.70 13.10 37.05
CA HIS A 489 -18.90 13.91 37.28
C HIS A 489 -19.23 14.82 36.09
N PRO A 490 -19.85 14.31 35.01
CA PRO A 490 -20.18 15.12 33.84
C PRO A 490 -21.11 16.29 34.14
N GLU A 491 -21.91 16.23 35.22
CA GLU A 491 -22.76 17.32 35.70
C GLU A 491 -22.00 18.60 36.06
N LEU A 492 -20.71 18.50 36.42
CA LEU A 492 -19.85 19.63 36.74
C LEU A 492 -19.35 20.37 35.49
N ILE A 493 -19.54 19.80 34.30
CA ILE A 493 -19.13 20.41 33.04
C ILE A 493 -20.01 21.62 32.74
N GLU A 494 -19.36 22.74 32.46
CA GLU A 494 -19.99 23.97 32.02
C GLU A 494 -20.36 23.90 30.52
N GLY A 495 -21.56 24.38 30.18
CA GLY A 495 -22.08 24.32 28.81
C GLY A 495 -22.85 23.03 28.50
N ASN A 496 -24.07 23.19 27.96
CA ASN A 496 -24.98 22.07 27.73
C ASN A 496 -24.46 21.06 26.69
N ALA A 497 -23.76 21.51 25.66
CA ALA A 497 -23.21 20.63 24.63
C ALA A 497 -22.10 19.72 25.18
N LEU A 498 -21.13 20.31 25.88
CA LEU A 498 -20.00 19.58 26.48
C LEU A 498 -20.47 18.65 27.61
N ARG A 499 -21.44 19.08 28.42
CA ARG A 499 -22.07 18.21 29.44
C ARG A 499 -22.74 16.99 28.83
N ARG A 500 -23.43 17.15 27.69
CA ARG A 500 -24.02 16.01 26.97
C ARG A 500 -22.94 15.03 26.52
N GLN A 501 -21.83 15.54 25.95
CA GLN A 501 -20.67 14.71 25.59
C GLN A 501 -20.09 13.96 26.81
N GLY A 502 -19.82 14.65 27.91
CA GLY A 502 -19.32 14.00 29.13
C GLY A 502 -20.28 12.92 29.67
N THR A 503 -21.59 13.15 29.59
CA THR A 503 -22.60 12.13 29.96
C THR A 503 -22.50 10.88 29.08
N MET A 504 -22.23 11.06 27.79
CA MET A 504 -22.06 9.94 26.84
C MET A 504 -20.74 9.20 27.10
N TRP A 505 -19.66 9.92 27.39
CA TRP A 505 -18.39 9.32 27.78
C TRP A 505 -18.53 8.53 29.07
N LYS A 506 -19.33 9.00 30.04
CA LYS A 506 -19.56 8.28 31.30
C LYS A 506 -20.25 6.94 31.05
N LYS A 507 -21.30 6.91 30.23
CA LYS A 507 -21.96 5.67 29.82
C LYS A 507 -21.02 4.71 29.09
N ALA A 508 -20.16 5.25 28.23
CA ALA A 508 -19.16 4.46 27.52
C ALA A 508 -18.11 3.87 28.47
N LEU A 509 -17.67 4.66 29.46
CA LEU A 509 -16.73 4.22 30.50
C LEU A 509 -17.34 3.15 31.41
N GLU A 510 -18.62 3.28 31.77
CA GLU A 510 -19.36 2.26 32.53
C GLU A 510 -19.40 0.92 31.79
N ALA A 511 -19.68 0.93 30.48
CA ALA A 511 -19.67 -0.27 29.65
C ALA A 511 -18.26 -0.89 29.55
N TYR A 512 -17.24 -0.06 29.36
CA TYR A 512 -15.84 -0.51 29.30
C TYR A 512 -15.38 -1.14 30.63
N ALA A 513 -15.67 -0.48 31.76
CA ALA A 513 -15.35 -1.00 33.09
C ALA A 513 -16.09 -2.31 33.41
N ALA A 514 -17.34 -2.44 32.98
CA ALA A 514 -18.11 -3.68 33.12
C ALA A 514 -17.50 -4.84 32.33
N GLU A 515 -16.95 -4.57 31.14
CA GLU A 515 -16.24 -5.58 30.34
C GLU A 515 -14.94 -6.05 31.01
N LEU A 516 -14.20 -5.16 31.66
CA LEU A 516 -12.95 -5.47 32.36
C LEU A 516 -13.14 -6.20 33.71
N GLY A 517 -14.38 -6.27 34.22
CA GLY A 517 -14.73 -7.04 35.40
C GLY A 517 -14.20 -6.47 36.72
N GLU A 518 -14.75 -5.32 37.17
CA GLU A 518 -14.53 -4.65 38.48
C GLU A 518 -13.09 -4.61 39.02
N GLY A 519 -12.09 -4.78 38.15
CA GLY A 519 -10.69 -4.89 38.51
C GLY A 519 -9.97 -3.55 38.70
N GLU A 520 -8.68 -3.65 38.97
CA GLU A 520 -7.76 -2.52 38.93
C GLU A 520 -7.19 -2.36 37.51
N LEU A 521 -7.04 -1.11 37.08
CA LEU A 521 -6.52 -0.74 35.78
C LEU A 521 -5.08 -0.26 35.95
N ASP A 522 -4.13 -0.84 35.21
CA ASP A 522 -2.85 -0.19 35.00
C ASP A 522 -3.00 1.06 34.10
N TYR A 523 -1.90 1.80 33.93
CA TYR A 523 -1.92 3.00 33.10
C TYR A 523 -2.32 2.72 31.64
N ASP A 524 -1.87 1.61 31.06
CA ASP A 524 -2.06 1.35 29.64
C ASP A 524 -3.52 1.03 29.34
N VAL A 525 -4.15 0.17 30.15
CA VAL A 525 -5.59 -0.15 30.06
C VAL A 525 -6.47 1.06 30.39
N PHE A 526 -6.04 1.89 31.34
CA PHE A 526 -6.72 3.16 31.66
C PHE A 526 -6.62 4.16 30.50
N ALA A 527 -5.42 4.39 29.98
CA ALA A 527 -5.15 5.37 28.94
C ALA A 527 -5.82 4.99 27.61
N TYR A 528 -5.87 3.69 27.32
CA TYR A 528 -6.50 3.17 26.11
C TYR A 528 -7.95 3.62 25.93
N PHE A 529 -8.76 3.66 27.00
CA PHE A 529 -10.11 4.22 26.94
C PHE A 529 -10.10 5.70 26.52
N TRP A 530 -9.24 6.49 27.17
CA TRP A 530 -9.14 7.92 26.89
C TRP A 530 -8.53 8.23 25.53
N TYR A 531 -7.74 7.33 24.96
CA TYR A 531 -7.24 7.44 23.59
C TYR A 531 -8.37 7.35 22.58
N MET A 532 -9.32 6.42 22.79
CA MET A 532 -10.53 6.33 21.96
C MET A 532 -11.39 7.60 22.07
N ILE A 533 -11.63 8.09 23.29
CA ILE A 533 -12.37 9.35 23.49
C ILE A 533 -11.64 10.54 22.87
N SER A 534 -10.32 10.64 23.06
CA SER A 534 -9.50 11.68 22.45
C SER A 534 -9.61 11.64 20.93
N ALA A 535 -9.60 10.44 20.35
CA ALA A 535 -9.73 10.28 18.92
C ALA A 535 -11.09 10.73 18.38
N ASP A 536 -12.15 10.88 19.19
CA ASP A 536 -13.44 11.43 18.74
C ASP A 536 -13.48 12.96 18.70
N ILE A 537 -12.46 13.67 19.22
CA ILE A 537 -12.50 15.12 19.43
C ILE A 537 -11.49 15.85 18.53
N GLU A 538 -11.99 16.84 17.78
CA GLU A 538 -11.18 17.63 16.86
C GLU A 538 -10.19 18.56 17.57
N ASP A 539 -10.62 19.31 18.59
CA ASP A 539 -9.80 20.33 19.25
C ASP A 539 -9.36 19.95 20.69
N ASP A 540 -8.11 20.29 21.02
CA ASP A 540 -7.50 20.02 22.33
C ASP A 540 -8.21 20.70 23.52
N PRO A 541 -8.67 21.97 23.41
CA PRO A 541 -9.37 22.64 24.50
C PRO A 541 -10.64 21.91 24.93
N THR A 542 -11.45 21.42 23.99
CA THR A 542 -12.68 20.68 24.27
C THR A 542 -12.41 19.41 25.10
N PHE A 543 -11.44 18.59 24.67
CA PHE A 543 -11.04 17.39 25.42
C PHE A 543 -10.55 17.74 26.83
N THR A 544 -9.64 18.72 26.91
CA THR A 544 -8.98 19.13 28.15
C THR A 544 -9.98 19.67 29.17
N MET A 545 -10.83 20.61 28.76
CA MET A 545 -11.82 21.24 29.63
C MET A 545 -12.84 20.23 30.15
N ALA A 546 -13.35 19.36 29.28
CA ALA A 546 -14.34 18.36 29.68
C ALA A 546 -13.76 17.41 30.74
N LEU A 547 -12.54 16.91 30.53
CA LEU A 547 -11.85 16.06 31.50
C LEU A 547 -11.53 16.81 32.80
N TRP A 548 -11.07 18.05 32.71
CA TRP A 548 -10.73 18.85 33.89
C TRP A 548 -11.94 19.13 34.76
N GLN A 549 -13.05 19.57 34.17
CA GLN A 549 -14.26 19.89 34.92
C GLN A 549 -14.90 18.62 35.49
N ALA A 550 -14.97 17.55 34.71
CA ALA A 550 -15.64 16.33 35.14
C ALA A 550 -14.90 15.58 36.26
N PHE A 551 -13.57 15.68 36.34
CA PHE A 551 -12.77 15.09 37.43
C PHE A 551 -12.33 16.11 38.50
N GLY A 552 -12.69 17.39 38.34
CA GLY A 552 -12.28 18.48 39.24
C GLY A 552 -10.76 18.72 39.26
N LEU A 553 -10.07 18.57 38.12
CA LEU A 553 -8.61 18.70 38.01
C LEU A 553 -8.10 20.13 38.23
N SER A 554 -8.98 21.13 38.19
CA SER A 554 -8.68 22.55 38.45
C SER A 554 -8.48 22.88 39.93
N ASP A 555 -8.89 22.00 40.86
CA ASP A 555 -8.91 22.27 42.31
C ASP A 555 -7.57 22.02 43.04
N ASP A 556 -6.44 22.00 42.32
CA ASP A 556 -5.10 21.75 42.88
C ASP A 556 -4.65 22.80 43.95
N GLY A 557 -5.45 23.85 44.19
CA GLY A 557 -5.17 24.89 45.18
C GLY A 557 -5.75 24.70 46.59
N GLN A 558 -6.66 23.75 46.86
CA GLN A 558 -7.41 23.76 48.14
C GLN A 558 -7.50 22.45 48.94
N ARG A 559 -7.09 21.29 48.42
CA ARG A 559 -7.30 20.02 49.15
C ARG A 559 -6.17 19.54 50.06
N SER A 560 -5.04 20.25 50.16
CA SER A 560 -3.94 19.90 51.08
C SER A 560 -3.97 20.61 52.46
N ARG A 561 -5.14 21.02 52.94
CA ARG A 561 -5.34 21.49 54.33
C ARG A 561 -6.69 21.06 54.88
N ARG A 562 -6.87 19.77 55.13
CA ARG A 562 -7.76 19.19 56.16
C ARG A 562 -7.76 17.68 56.05
N THR A 563 -6.86 17.04 56.78
CA THR A 563 -7.20 16.14 57.90
C THR A 563 -5.94 15.87 58.68
#